data_AF-A0A1A8XK88-F1
#
_entry.id   AF-A0A1A8XK88-F1
#
_cell.length_a   1.000
_cell.length_b   1.000
_cell.length_c   1.000
_cell.angle_alpha   90.00
_cell.angle_beta   90.00
_cell.angle_gamma   90.00
#
_symmetry.space_group_name_H-M   'P 1'
#
loop_
_entity.id
_entity.type
_entity.pdbx_description
1 polymer ?
#
loop_
_entity_poly.entity_id
_entity_poly.type
_entity_poly.pdbx_seq_one_letter_code
_entity_poly.pdbx_strand_id
1 'polypeptide(L)'
;MMWLLWLALGCAAPGAMAETVRVCYNYGCLAEAEVHYAGHQLDQVRALLGTAQSAPDERERLSLAIGWLLGWAGEQTPISADRGGNYADHGVYGRMDCIDHSTTTTRLLHLLEARGWLRFHRVLEVVQRTRYLFELHYSAQIEELEDPAGERATAGGSARHVVDSWFRDNGQPAVVMALADWLAGAGEVEGVGTVLVGGPGKESTVER
;
A
#
# COMPACT_ATOMS: atom_id res chain seq x y z
N MET A 1 27.55 33.05 42.76
CA MET A 1 26.08 32.93 42.71
C MET A 1 25.74 32.19 41.44
N MET A 2 25.09 31.05 41.60
CA MET A 2 24.94 29.95 40.65
C MET A 2 23.60 30.05 39.94
N TRP A 3 23.58 30.28 38.63
CA TRP A 3 22.37 30.21 37.81
C TRP A 3 22.72 29.53 36.47
N LEU A 4 22.76 28.19 36.49
CA LEU A 4 22.70 27.37 35.27
C LEU A 4 21.23 27.20 34.91
N LEU A 5 20.72 28.05 34.02
CA LEU A 5 19.43 27.86 33.35
C LEU A 5 19.57 26.74 32.33
N TRP A 6 19.10 25.55 32.69
CA TRP A 6 18.88 24.47 31.73
C TRP A 6 17.63 24.80 30.90
N LEU A 7 17.82 25.31 29.68
CA LEU A 7 16.77 25.35 28.68
C LEU A 7 16.50 23.91 28.22
N ALA A 8 15.44 23.31 28.76
CA ALA A 8 14.85 22.10 28.21
C ALA A 8 14.17 22.47 26.88
N LEU A 9 14.92 22.37 25.78
CA LEU A 9 14.37 22.45 24.43
C LEU A 9 13.60 21.14 24.18
N GLY A 10 12.30 21.16 24.43
CA GLY A 10 11.42 20.04 24.11
C GLY A 10 11.43 19.78 22.60
N CYS A 11 12.03 18.68 22.17
CA CYS A 11 11.89 18.18 20.82
C CYS A 11 10.46 17.67 20.62
N ALA A 12 9.53 18.55 20.23
CA ALA A 12 8.30 18.12 19.60
C ALA A 12 8.67 17.59 18.21
N ALA A 13 8.63 16.28 18.02
CA ALA A 13 8.78 15.70 16.68
C ALA A 13 7.67 16.27 15.80
N PRO A 14 7.98 16.87 14.64
CA PRO A 14 6.94 17.38 13.75
C PRO A 14 6.04 16.22 13.30
N GLY A 15 4.72 16.40 13.50
CA GLY A 15 3.71 15.52 12.95
C GLY A 15 3.74 15.53 11.42
N ALA A 16 3.29 14.45 10.79
CA ALA A 16 3.12 14.42 9.34
C ALA A 16 2.16 15.53 8.91
N MET A 17 2.56 16.34 7.93
CA MET A 17 1.66 17.30 7.29
C MET A 17 0.64 16.56 6.44
N ALA A 18 -0.56 17.14 6.31
CA ALA A 18 -1.61 16.59 5.46
C ALA A 18 -1.23 16.65 3.97
N GLU A 19 -1.78 15.76 3.17
CA GLU A 19 -1.45 15.61 1.74
C GLU A 19 -2.69 15.37 0.90
N THR A 20 -2.59 15.66 -0.40
CA THR A 20 -3.65 15.34 -1.36
C THR A 20 -3.09 14.43 -2.46
N VAL A 21 -3.77 13.33 -2.74
CA VAL A 21 -3.44 12.41 -3.84
C VAL A 21 -4.67 12.21 -4.72
N ARG A 22 -4.48 12.17 -6.05
CA ARG A 22 -5.55 11.83 -6.98
C ARG A 22 -5.68 10.31 -7.14
N VAL A 23 -6.88 9.79 -6.97
CA VAL A 23 -7.23 8.39 -7.21
C VAL A 23 -7.96 8.25 -8.54
N CYS A 24 -7.72 7.16 -9.26
CA CYS A 24 -8.39 6.80 -10.51
C CYS A 24 -9.54 5.84 -10.23
N TYR A 25 -10.62 5.92 -11.01
CA TYR A 25 -11.73 4.95 -10.96
C TYR A 25 -12.55 4.95 -12.26
N ASN A 26 -13.53 4.05 -12.32
CA ASN A 26 -14.44 3.80 -13.45
C ASN A 26 -13.79 3.18 -14.70
N TYR A 27 -12.76 2.37 -14.50
CA TYR A 27 -12.01 1.59 -15.49
C TYR A 27 -11.19 2.45 -16.44
N GLY A 28 -9.88 2.19 -16.52
CA GLY A 28 -8.97 2.92 -17.40
C GLY A 28 -8.71 4.36 -16.97
N CYS A 29 -8.89 4.70 -15.69
CA CYS A 29 -8.78 6.03 -15.11
C CYS A 29 -9.67 7.06 -15.83
N LEU A 30 -10.89 6.66 -16.20
CA LEU A 30 -11.86 7.56 -16.84
C LEU A 30 -12.39 8.65 -15.91
N ALA A 31 -12.32 8.43 -14.60
CA ALA A 31 -12.61 9.43 -13.58
C ALA A 31 -11.47 9.53 -12.57
N GLU A 32 -11.27 10.74 -12.05
CA GLU A 32 -10.33 11.00 -10.95
C GLU A 32 -11.01 11.77 -9.83
N ALA A 33 -10.58 11.53 -8.60
CA ALA A 33 -10.99 12.30 -7.43
C ALA A 33 -9.77 12.63 -6.56
N GLU A 34 -9.78 13.80 -5.92
CA GLU A 34 -8.77 14.16 -4.92
C GLU A 34 -9.15 13.57 -3.57
N VAL A 35 -8.17 12.94 -2.92
CA VAL A 35 -8.28 12.40 -1.56
C VAL A 35 -7.37 13.20 -0.66
N HIS A 36 -7.93 13.71 0.43
CA HIS A 36 -7.17 14.42 1.45
C HIS A 36 -6.79 13.46 2.58
N TYR A 37 -5.49 13.29 2.81
CA TYR A 37 -4.96 12.52 3.93
C TYR A 37 -4.56 13.47 5.06
N ALA A 38 -5.29 13.38 6.18
CA ALA A 38 -5.02 14.19 7.35
C ALA A 38 -3.68 13.79 8.00
N GLY A 39 -3.05 14.74 8.71
CA GLY A 39 -1.74 14.50 9.35
C GLY A 39 -1.74 13.28 10.30
N HIS A 40 -2.82 13.07 11.06
CA HIS A 40 -2.93 11.93 11.97
C HIS A 40 -3.08 10.57 11.24
N GLN A 41 -3.65 10.53 10.04
CA GLN A 41 -3.69 9.32 9.20
C GLN A 41 -2.28 9.01 8.69
N LEU A 42 -1.59 10.03 8.20
CA LEU A 42 -0.23 9.92 7.70
C LEU A 42 0.78 9.59 8.82
N ASP A 43 0.55 10.05 10.05
CA ASP A 43 1.33 9.65 11.22
C ASP A 43 1.17 8.16 11.57
N GLN A 44 -0.03 7.59 11.40
CA GLN A 44 -0.25 6.15 11.57
C GLN A 44 0.53 5.34 10.54
N VAL A 45 0.50 5.77 9.27
CA VAL A 45 1.28 5.13 8.19
C VAL A 45 2.78 5.22 8.46
N ARG A 46 3.27 6.40 8.87
CA ARG A 46 4.66 6.62 9.26
C ARG A 46 5.08 5.69 10.41
N ALA A 47 4.25 5.57 11.44
CA ALA A 47 4.54 4.70 12.59
C ALA A 47 4.57 3.22 12.18
N LEU A 48 3.64 2.80 11.32
CA LEU A 48 3.58 1.43 10.81
C LEU A 48 4.83 1.06 10.00
N LEU A 49 5.24 1.90 9.04
CA LEU A 49 6.42 1.64 8.19
C LEU A 49 7.73 1.85 8.95
N GLY A 50 7.77 2.79 9.89
CA GLY A 50 8.95 3.10 10.70
C GLY A 50 9.40 1.97 11.63
N THR A 51 8.55 0.96 11.85
CA THR A 51 8.90 -0.21 12.66
C THR A 51 9.44 -1.38 11.84
N ALA A 52 9.51 -1.28 10.50
CA ALA A 52 10.13 -2.29 9.66
C ALA A 52 11.61 -2.54 10.03
N GLN A 53 12.06 -3.79 10.05
CA GLN A 53 13.45 -4.12 10.37
C GLN A 53 14.22 -4.71 9.19
N SER A 54 13.52 -5.06 8.12
CA SER A 54 14.08 -5.67 6.91
C SER A 54 13.20 -5.39 5.71
N ALA A 55 13.68 -5.71 4.50
CA ALA A 55 12.87 -5.62 3.29
C ALA A 55 11.60 -6.50 3.34
N PRO A 56 11.65 -7.79 3.77
CA PRO A 56 10.42 -8.57 3.98
C PRO A 56 9.43 -7.92 4.94
N ASP A 57 9.89 -7.41 6.08
CA ASP A 57 9.02 -6.74 7.08
C ASP A 57 8.41 -5.43 6.54
N GLU A 58 9.19 -4.65 5.76
CA GLU A 58 8.65 -3.48 5.07
C GLU A 58 7.55 -3.84 4.07
N ARG A 59 7.67 -4.96 3.34
CA ARG A 59 6.63 -5.44 2.42
C ARG A 59 5.34 -5.82 3.13
N GLU A 60 5.42 -6.50 4.27
CA GLU A 60 4.24 -6.85 5.08
C GLU A 60 3.52 -5.59 5.60
N ARG A 61 4.29 -4.59 6.03
CA ARG A 61 3.75 -3.31 6.50
C ARG A 61 3.19 -2.45 5.38
N LEU A 62 3.84 -2.48 4.21
CA LEU A 62 3.40 -1.77 3.02
C LEU A 62 2.06 -2.31 2.52
N SER A 63 1.86 -3.63 2.57
CA SER A 63 0.56 -4.26 2.28
C SER A 63 -0.58 -3.63 3.09
N LEU A 64 -0.39 -3.51 4.41
CA LEU A 64 -1.36 -2.90 5.33
C LEU A 64 -1.51 -1.39 5.07
N ALA A 65 -0.40 -0.68 4.88
CA ALA A 65 -0.39 0.77 4.66
C ALA A 65 -1.19 1.18 3.41
N ILE A 66 -1.01 0.45 2.29
CA ILE A 66 -1.78 0.68 1.07
C ILE A 66 -3.28 0.40 1.30
N GLY A 67 -3.62 -0.66 2.05
CA GLY A 67 -5.00 -0.91 2.45
C GLY A 67 -5.61 0.26 3.23
N TRP A 68 -4.91 0.79 4.23
CA TRP A 68 -5.39 1.96 4.99
C TRP A 68 -5.57 3.20 4.12
N LEU A 69 -4.60 3.51 3.25
CA LEU A 69 -4.66 4.66 2.36
C LEU A 69 -5.82 4.55 1.36
N LEU A 70 -6.09 3.36 0.83
CA LEU A 70 -7.22 3.11 -0.07
C LEU A 70 -8.56 3.11 0.67
N GLY A 71 -8.61 2.63 1.91
CA GLY A 71 -9.81 2.68 2.74
C GLY A 71 -10.22 4.12 3.06
N TRP A 72 -9.27 4.96 3.50
CA TRP A 72 -9.53 6.39 3.71
C TRP A 72 -9.86 7.15 2.43
N ALA A 73 -9.35 6.70 1.27
CA ALA A 73 -9.78 7.20 -0.03
C ALA A 73 -11.22 6.81 -0.35
N GLY A 74 -11.63 5.57 -0.02
CA GLY A 74 -13.00 5.09 -0.16
C GLY A 74 -14.01 5.84 0.73
N GLU A 75 -13.59 6.34 1.89
CA GLU A 75 -14.42 7.20 2.74
C GLU A 75 -14.76 8.56 2.09
N GLN A 76 -13.93 9.03 1.16
CA GLN A 76 -14.03 10.35 0.53
C GLN A 76 -14.53 10.29 -0.91
N THR A 77 -14.46 9.13 -1.55
CA THR A 77 -14.66 8.98 -2.98
C THR A 77 -15.52 7.75 -3.30
N PRO A 78 -16.04 7.63 -4.53
CA PRO A 78 -16.85 6.47 -4.93
C PRO A 78 -16.13 5.12 -4.86
N ILE A 79 -14.81 5.10 -4.73
CA ILE A 79 -14.02 3.85 -4.76
C ILE A 79 -14.28 2.92 -3.58
N SER A 80 -15.04 3.34 -2.56
CA SER A 80 -15.56 2.43 -1.54
C SER A 80 -16.47 1.34 -2.09
N ALA A 81 -17.02 1.53 -3.30
CA ALA A 81 -17.87 0.56 -3.97
C ALA A 81 -17.08 -0.51 -4.76
N ASP A 82 -15.77 -0.33 -4.89
CA ASP A 82 -14.85 -1.23 -5.57
C ASP A 82 -14.78 -2.61 -4.89
N ARG A 83 -14.77 -3.67 -5.71
CA ARG A 83 -14.69 -5.06 -5.26
C ARG A 83 -13.51 -5.74 -5.91
N GLY A 84 -12.90 -6.66 -5.18
CA GLY A 84 -11.74 -7.39 -5.70
C GLY A 84 -12.03 -8.06 -7.04
N GLY A 85 -11.13 -7.86 -8.01
CA GLY A 85 -11.30 -8.31 -9.38
C GLY A 85 -12.04 -7.31 -10.26
N ASN A 86 -12.56 -7.76 -11.41
CA ASN A 86 -13.35 -6.92 -12.34
C ASN A 86 -14.80 -7.38 -12.49
N TYR A 87 -15.19 -8.49 -11.84
CA TYR A 87 -16.46 -9.16 -12.07
C TYR A 87 -17.52 -8.83 -11.02
N ALA A 88 -17.12 -8.56 -9.79
CA ALA A 88 -18.03 -8.40 -8.66
C ALA A 88 -18.74 -7.02 -8.62
N ASP A 89 -18.20 -6.03 -9.33
CA ASP A 89 -18.66 -4.64 -9.34
C ASP A 89 -18.89 -4.09 -10.77
N HIS A 90 -19.08 -4.97 -11.74
CA HIS A 90 -19.32 -4.55 -13.11
C HIS A 90 -20.58 -3.67 -13.22
N GLY A 91 -20.41 -2.42 -13.67
CA GLY A 91 -21.46 -1.41 -13.80
C GLY A 91 -21.66 -0.54 -12.55
N VAL A 92 -20.89 -0.78 -11.48
CA VAL A 92 -20.93 0.02 -10.25
C VAL A 92 -20.13 1.31 -10.46
N TYR A 93 -20.69 2.44 -10.04
CA TYR A 93 -19.98 3.72 -10.01
C TYR A 93 -18.96 3.70 -8.88
N GLY A 94 -17.67 3.87 -9.21
CA GLY A 94 -16.57 3.76 -8.26
C GLY A 94 -15.72 2.49 -8.39
N ARG A 95 -16.14 1.52 -9.20
CA ARG A 95 -15.34 0.32 -9.51
C ARG A 95 -13.95 0.68 -10.04
N MET A 96 -12.97 -0.17 -9.77
CA MET A 96 -11.60 0.02 -10.23
C MET A 96 -11.12 -1.19 -11.03
N ASP A 97 -10.51 -0.96 -12.19
CA ASP A 97 -9.78 -2.02 -12.90
C ASP A 97 -8.29 -2.03 -12.55
N CYS A 98 -7.53 -2.95 -13.15
CA CYS A 98 -6.10 -3.05 -12.93
C CYS A 98 -5.33 -1.77 -13.31
N ILE A 99 -5.85 -0.94 -14.23
CA ILE A 99 -5.24 0.35 -14.59
C ILE A 99 -5.50 1.37 -13.48
N ASP A 100 -6.74 1.44 -12.97
CA ASP A 100 -7.11 2.31 -11.85
C ASP A 100 -6.28 2.00 -10.59
N HIS A 101 -6.19 0.71 -10.24
CA HIS A 101 -5.43 0.24 -9.09
C HIS A 101 -3.93 0.46 -9.25
N SER A 102 -3.32 0.08 -10.37
CA SER A 102 -1.89 0.27 -10.58
C SER A 102 -1.50 1.76 -10.57
N THR A 103 -2.30 2.60 -11.22
CA THR A 103 -2.06 4.07 -11.24
C THR A 103 -2.20 4.67 -9.85
N THR A 104 -3.28 4.36 -9.14
CA THR A 104 -3.55 4.91 -7.81
C THR A 104 -2.50 4.43 -6.81
N THR A 105 -2.20 3.12 -6.79
CA THR A 105 -1.21 2.56 -5.87
C THR A 105 0.19 3.11 -6.14
N THR A 106 0.60 3.29 -7.39
CA THR A 106 1.89 3.94 -7.70
C THR A 106 1.94 5.38 -7.18
N ARG A 107 0.87 6.17 -7.30
CA ARG A 107 0.81 7.53 -6.73
C ARG A 107 0.95 7.52 -5.21
N LEU A 108 0.29 6.57 -4.53
CA LEU A 108 0.41 6.40 -3.08
C LEU A 108 1.83 5.97 -2.68
N LEU A 109 2.45 5.05 -3.42
CA LEU A 109 3.82 4.63 -3.17
C LEU A 109 4.81 5.79 -3.31
N HIS A 110 4.66 6.63 -4.34
CA HIS A 110 5.49 7.83 -4.48
C HIS A 110 5.29 8.84 -3.35
N LEU A 111 4.08 8.98 -2.80
CA LEU A 111 3.86 9.77 -1.59
C LEU A 111 4.71 9.24 -0.42
N LEU A 112 4.75 7.91 -0.22
CA LEU A 112 5.54 7.28 0.85
C LEU A 112 7.04 7.43 0.61
N GLU A 113 7.49 7.26 -0.64
CA GLU A 113 8.88 7.40 -1.06
C GLU A 113 9.39 8.84 -0.90
N ALA A 114 8.63 9.84 -1.36
CA ALA A 114 8.98 11.26 -1.25
C ALA A 114 9.12 11.72 0.21
N ARG A 115 8.48 11.01 1.14
CA ARG A 115 8.57 11.25 2.59
C ARG A 115 9.70 10.49 3.27
N GLY A 116 10.43 9.66 2.52
CA GLY A 116 11.50 8.81 3.03
C GLY A 116 11.00 7.70 3.95
N TRP A 117 9.75 7.24 3.77
CA TRP A 117 9.14 6.21 4.63
C TRP A 117 9.38 4.80 4.12
N LEU A 118 9.86 4.65 2.88
CA LEU A 118 10.39 3.41 2.34
C LEU A 118 11.90 3.39 2.57
N ARG A 119 12.39 2.53 3.46
CA ARG A 119 13.81 2.39 3.82
C ARG A 119 14.52 1.30 3.05
N PHE A 120 13.78 0.26 2.67
CA PHE A 120 14.34 -0.92 2.02
C PHE A 120 13.98 -1.01 0.54
N HIS A 121 13.06 -0.17 0.06
CA HIS A 121 12.64 -0.20 -1.34
C HIS A 121 12.56 1.20 -1.97
N ARG A 122 12.69 1.22 -3.29
CA ARG A 122 12.30 2.34 -4.16
C ARG A 122 11.12 1.95 -5.04
N VAL A 123 10.37 2.94 -5.49
CA VAL A 123 9.21 2.77 -6.38
C VAL A 123 9.71 2.75 -7.83
N LEU A 124 9.14 1.88 -8.64
CA LEU A 124 9.37 1.83 -10.09
C LEU A 124 8.08 2.11 -10.85
N GLU A 125 8.22 2.34 -12.15
CA GLU A 125 7.08 2.45 -13.07
C GLU A 125 6.20 1.19 -13.01
N VAL A 126 4.92 1.35 -13.36
CA VAL A 126 3.92 0.26 -13.41
C VAL A 126 4.43 -0.91 -14.26
N VAL A 127 4.21 -2.12 -13.77
CA VAL A 127 4.52 -3.35 -14.50
C VAL A 127 3.29 -3.92 -15.18
N GLN A 128 3.48 -4.58 -16.31
CA GLN A 128 2.46 -5.31 -17.05
C GLN A 128 2.77 -6.81 -17.08
N ARG A 129 1.73 -7.62 -16.92
CA ARG A 129 1.73 -9.06 -17.22
C ARG A 129 0.70 -9.34 -18.29
N THR A 130 1.08 -10.18 -19.25
CA THR A 130 0.16 -10.73 -20.25
C THR A 130 0.19 -12.25 -20.16
N ARG A 131 -0.94 -12.86 -19.79
CA ARG A 131 -1.10 -14.32 -19.78
C ARG A 131 -2.08 -14.76 -20.86
N TYR A 132 -1.89 -15.98 -21.35
CA TYR A 132 -2.70 -16.61 -22.41
C TYR A 132 -2.90 -15.76 -23.69
N LEU A 133 -2.04 -14.77 -23.95
CA LEU A 133 -2.10 -13.79 -25.05
C LEU A 133 -3.21 -12.72 -24.97
N PHE A 134 -4.11 -12.76 -23.98
CA PHE A 134 -5.22 -11.79 -23.87
C PHE A 134 -5.50 -11.30 -22.44
N GLU A 135 -4.97 -11.95 -21.42
CA GLU A 135 -5.16 -11.56 -20.03
C GLU A 135 -4.11 -10.53 -19.64
N LEU A 136 -4.45 -9.26 -19.87
CA LEU A 136 -3.64 -8.10 -19.51
C LEU A 136 -3.92 -7.70 -18.07
N HIS A 137 -2.86 -7.59 -17.27
CA HIS A 137 -2.94 -7.14 -15.89
C HIS A 137 -1.79 -6.17 -15.59
N TYR A 138 -2.09 -5.07 -14.91
CA TYR A 138 -1.13 -4.04 -14.53
C TYR A 138 -1.03 -3.97 -13.01
N SER A 139 0.17 -3.69 -12.50
CA SER A 139 0.39 -3.55 -11.05
C SER A 139 1.46 -2.51 -10.74
N ALA A 140 1.35 -1.87 -9.59
CA ALA A 140 2.44 -1.07 -9.06
C ALA A 140 3.60 -1.98 -8.65
N GLN A 141 4.83 -1.47 -8.69
CA GLN A 141 6.00 -2.27 -8.30
C GLN A 141 7.05 -1.49 -7.54
N ILE A 142 7.77 -2.21 -6.68
CA ILE A 142 8.88 -1.71 -5.89
C ILE A 142 10.11 -2.59 -6.12
N GLU A 143 11.29 -2.02 -5.90
CA GLU A 143 12.56 -2.69 -6.00
C GLU A 143 13.34 -2.54 -4.70
N GLU A 144 13.83 -3.66 -4.19
CA GLU A 144 14.65 -3.70 -2.99
C GLU A 144 15.97 -2.96 -3.21
N LEU A 145 16.33 -2.07 -2.30
CA LEU A 145 17.60 -1.36 -2.32
C LEU A 145 18.73 -2.32 -1.94
N GLU A 146 19.92 -2.15 -2.52
CA GLU A 146 21.08 -2.94 -2.12
C GLU A 146 21.41 -2.67 -0.65
N ASP A 147 21.50 -3.72 0.16
CA ASP A 147 21.90 -3.59 1.56
C ASP A 147 23.36 -3.08 1.63
N PRO A 148 23.63 -1.94 2.30
CA PRO A 148 25.00 -1.48 2.53
C PRO A 148 25.88 -2.49 3.30
N ALA A 149 25.28 -3.49 3.98
CA ALA A 149 26.01 -4.57 4.67
C ALA A 149 26.44 -5.73 3.76
N GLY A 150 26.05 -5.75 2.48
CA GLY A 150 26.57 -6.72 1.51
C GLY A 150 26.13 -8.17 1.72
N GLU A 151 25.06 -8.42 2.49
CA GLU A 151 24.42 -9.73 2.54
C GLU A 151 23.65 -9.98 1.24
N ARG A 152 24.41 -10.45 0.25
CA ARG A 152 24.03 -11.06 -1.02
C ARG A 152 22.58 -10.82 -1.44
N ALA A 153 22.40 -9.82 -2.32
CA ALA A 153 21.53 -10.00 -3.46
C ALA A 153 21.82 -11.39 -4.05
N THR A 154 20.82 -12.28 -3.99
CA THR A 154 20.87 -13.55 -4.72
C THR A 154 21.19 -13.21 -6.17
N ALA A 155 22.14 -13.93 -6.77
CA ALA A 155 22.75 -13.58 -8.05
C ALA A 155 21.70 -13.24 -9.12
N GLY A 156 21.42 -11.95 -9.33
CA GLY A 156 20.32 -11.49 -10.18
C GLY A 156 19.71 -10.14 -9.80
N GLY A 157 20.52 -9.10 -9.60
CA GLY A 157 20.01 -7.73 -9.37
C GLY A 157 19.17 -7.56 -8.10
N SER A 158 18.68 -6.34 -7.87
CA SER A 158 17.75 -6.01 -6.79
C SER A 158 16.40 -6.71 -6.96
N ALA A 159 15.90 -7.36 -5.91
CA ALA A 159 14.66 -8.12 -5.94
C ALA A 159 13.44 -7.20 -6.17
N ARG A 160 12.63 -7.50 -7.18
CA ARG A 160 11.41 -6.73 -7.53
C ARG A 160 10.16 -7.41 -7.02
N HIS A 161 9.23 -6.58 -6.54
CA HIS A 161 7.96 -7.03 -5.97
C HIS A 161 6.82 -6.17 -6.53
N VAL A 162 5.67 -6.80 -6.76
CA VAL A 162 4.43 -6.07 -7.05
C VAL A 162 3.76 -5.62 -5.76
N VAL A 163 3.01 -4.53 -5.83
CA VAL A 163 2.10 -4.07 -4.77
C VAL A 163 0.73 -3.92 -5.44
N ASP A 164 -0.04 -5.01 -5.41
CA ASP A 164 -1.25 -5.17 -6.20
C ASP A 164 -2.50 -5.08 -5.33
N SER A 165 -3.21 -3.96 -5.43
CA SER A 165 -4.44 -3.71 -4.70
C SER A 165 -5.70 -4.27 -5.38
N TRP A 166 -5.59 -4.84 -6.58
CA TRP A 166 -6.75 -5.23 -7.39
C TRP A 166 -7.47 -6.49 -6.89
N PHE A 167 -6.77 -7.38 -6.18
CA PHE A 167 -7.30 -8.71 -5.85
C PHE A 167 -8.39 -8.72 -4.76
N ARG A 168 -8.57 -7.62 -4.02
CA ARG A 168 -9.42 -7.58 -2.82
C ARG A 168 -10.26 -6.31 -2.82
N ASP A 169 -11.34 -6.33 -2.05
CA ASP A 169 -12.23 -5.16 -1.88
C ASP A 169 -11.46 -3.93 -1.37
N ASN A 170 -12.01 -2.74 -1.65
CA ASN A 170 -11.43 -1.48 -1.19
C ASN A 170 -11.08 -1.50 0.31
N GLY A 171 -9.91 -0.95 0.62
CA GLY A 171 -9.40 -0.86 1.99
C GLY A 171 -8.76 -2.13 2.55
N GLN A 172 -8.86 -3.26 1.84
CA GLN A 172 -8.14 -4.47 2.23
C GLN A 172 -6.63 -4.34 1.94
N PRO A 173 -5.77 -5.06 2.70
CA PRO A 173 -4.33 -5.02 2.47
C PRO A 173 -3.98 -5.41 1.02
N ALA A 174 -3.07 -4.67 0.39
CA ALA A 174 -2.62 -4.97 -0.97
C ALA A 174 -1.82 -6.29 -0.99
N VAL A 175 -1.87 -7.01 -2.10
CA VAL A 175 -1.03 -8.19 -2.30
C VAL A 175 0.39 -7.75 -2.65
N VAL A 176 1.36 -8.13 -1.82
CA VAL A 176 2.78 -7.85 -2.05
C VAL A 176 3.53 -9.16 -2.25
N MET A 177 4.07 -9.38 -3.46
CA MET A 177 4.75 -10.64 -3.79
C MET A 177 5.87 -10.42 -4.80
N ALA A 178 6.75 -11.42 -4.94
CA ALA A 178 7.84 -11.37 -5.91
C ALA A 178 7.29 -11.21 -7.33
N LEU A 179 7.94 -10.35 -8.12
CA LEU A 179 7.53 -10.07 -9.50
C LEU A 179 7.53 -11.34 -10.34
N ALA A 180 8.48 -12.25 -10.14
CA ALA A 180 8.54 -13.52 -10.87
C ALA A 180 7.31 -14.41 -10.64
N ASP A 181 6.85 -14.51 -9.39
CA ASP A 181 5.66 -15.31 -9.04
C ASP A 181 4.40 -14.67 -9.59
N TRP A 182 4.29 -13.34 -9.49
CA TRP A 182 3.20 -12.60 -10.11
C TRP A 182 3.21 -12.81 -11.63
N LEU A 183 4.34 -12.67 -12.33
CA LEU A 183 4.42 -12.95 -13.76
C LEU A 183 3.99 -14.38 -14.13
N ALA A 184 4.23 -15.35 -13.25
CA ALA A 184 3.80 -16.74 -13.43
C ALA A 184 2.29 -16.98 -13.24
N GLY A 185 1.55 -16.04 -12.63
CA GLY A 185 0.10 -16.14 -12.42
C GLY A 185 -0.34 -16.16 -10.95
N ALA A 186 0.58 -16.00 -9.99
CA ALA A 186 0.20 -15.91 -8.58
C ALA A 186 -0.74 -14.70 -8.34
N GLY A 187 -1.62 -14.84 -7.34
CA GLY A 187 -2.66 -13.85 -6.99
C GLY A 187 -4.01 -14.09 -7.66
N GLU A 188 -4.08 -14.79 -8.79
CA GLU A 188 -5.37 -15.11 -9.46
C GLU A 188 -6.24 -16.11 -8.70
N VAL A 189 -5.69 -16.80 -7.69
CA VAL A 189 -6.34 -17.90 -6.98
C VAL A 189 -6.28 -17.68 -5.47
N GLU A 190 -7.19 -16.90 -4.87
CA GLU A 190 -7.53 -17.04 -3.44
C GLU A 190 -8.99 -16.62 -3.13
N GLY A 191 -9.93 -17.52 -3.43
CA GLY A 191 -10.86 -17.92 -2.38
C GLY A 191 -10.18 -19.06 -1.60
N VAL A 192 -10.16 -18.97 -0.27
CA VAL A 192 -9.49 -19.89 0.69
C VAL A 192 -8.02 -19.54 0.97
N GLY A 193 -7.83 -18.55 1.83
CA GLY A 193 -6.53 -18.16 2.37
C GLY A 193 -6.66 -17.08 3.44
N THR A 194 -7.59 -17.24 4.39
CA THR A 194 -7.82 -16.26 5.45
C THR A 194 -6.57 -16.14 6.33
N VAL A 195 -5.73 -15.13 6.08
CA VAL A 195 -4.83 -14.62 7.12
C VAL A 195 -5.67 -13.79 8.07
N LEU A 196 -6.12 -14.42 9.15
CA LEU A 196 -6.75 -13.75 10.28
C LEU A 196 -5.69 -12.89 10.98
N VAL A 197 -5.53 -11.63 10.56
CA VAL A 197 -4.92 -10.61 11.40
C VAL A 197 -5.98 -10.16 12.39
N GLY A 198 -6.01 -10.81 13.55
CA GLY A 198 -6.87 -10.42 14.67
C GLY A 198 -6.49 -9.01 15.15
N GLY A 199 -7.38 -8.04 14.91
CA GLY A 199 -7.33 -6.75 15.59
C GLY A 199 -7.65 -6.92 17.09
N PRO A 200 -7.10 -6.08 17.98
CA PRO A 200 -7.30 -6.23 19.40
C PRO A 200 -8.71 -5.79 19.81
N GLY A 201 -9.43 -6.73 20.45
CA GLY A 201 -10.34 -6.43 21.56
C GLY A 201 -11.75 -5.95 21.20
N LYS A 202 -12.71 -6.88 21.25
CA LYS A 202 -13.94 -6.72 22.06
C LYS A 202 -14.38 -8.10 22.55
N GLU A 203 -14.05 -8.43 23.81
CA GLU A 203 -14.82 -9.41 24.57
C GLU A 203 -16.23 -8.84 24.74
N SER A 204 -17.20 -9.41 24.04
CA SER A 204 -18.60 -9.31 24.43
C SER A 204 -18.97 -10.57 25.20
N THR A 205 -19.04 -10.43 26.51
CA THR A 205 -19.75 -11.32 27.42
C THR A 205 -21.17 -11.57 26.91
N VAL A 206 -21.51 -12.82 26.63
CA VAL A 206 -22.91 -13.25 26.47
C VAL A 206 -23.36 -13.77 27.82
N GLU A 207 -24.30 -13.06 28.44
CA GLU A 207 -25.01 -13.49 29.64
C GLU A 207 -26.35 -14.13 29.22
N ARG A 208 -26.51 -15.40 29.63
CA ARG A 208 -27.70 -16.28 29.67
C ARG A 208 -28.32 -16.78 28.35
#